data_AF-A0A812TEF7-F1
#
_entry.id   AF-A0A812TEF7-F1
#
_cell.length_a   1.000
_cell.length_b   1.000
_cell.length_c   1.000
_cell.angle_alpha   90.00
_cell.angle_beta   90.00
_cell.angle_gamma   90.00
#
_symmetry.space_group_name_H-M   'P 1'
#
loop_
_entity.id
_entity.type
_entity.pdbx_description
1 polymer ?
#
loop_
_entity_poly.entity_id
_entity_poly.type
_entity_poly.pdbx_seq_one_letter_code
_entity_poly.pdbx_strand_id
1 'polypeptide(L)'
;MKQTLAAILATSVHGIVIHAPAGSNFDFGSSKCPCVGIAGLEGTIEVKLNKTTTADFPADFGARCEAWDNKRNSLYCMPGQKPGADNGWCKEPYCYVDPCNCDLDIPPTKSGSYTPGASYQGKGLWYSYATCGGKDYWMEAETKKKQQEDNGVCAKKIDEKKWGKKSCRCVGYEDAPGNLNVTMGKKDFEYPAEAGASCESWDAKRHPDCMGDKPADWCKQAWCYVDPCECDLEVPPKTSSYLPSGLVNGKPVYFSYATCGASDSYSATNKEACVAQNSENNCTKLDKCAWNGTACLGKDIVQACSAKSSAGAIKASFALALSLLAASFAA
;
A
#
# COMPACT_ATOMS: atom_id res chain seq x y z
N MET A 1 -6.89 -62.72 13.74
CA MET A 1 -6.45 -61.33 14.03
C MET A 1 -5.98 -60.73 12.71
N LYS A 2 -6.86 -60.16 11.87
CA LYS A 2 -7.20 -58.72 11.82
C LYS A 2 -6.02 -57.79 12.13
N GLN A 3 -5.33 -57.32 11.08
CA GLN A 3 -4.84 -55.95 11.01
C GLN A 3 -4.79 -55.53 9.54
N THR A 4 -5.56 -54.49 9.25
CA THR A 4 -5.92 -53.98 7.94
C THR A 4 -4.83 -53.02 7.46
N LEU A 5 -4.35 -53.17 6.22
CA LEU A 5 -3.59 -52.11 5.54
C LEU A 5 -4.55 -50.92 5.32
N ALA A 6 -4.28 -49.79 5.96
CA ALA A 6 -4.88 -48.51 5.63
C ALA A 6 -3.82 -47.65 4.94
N ALA A 7 -3.98 -47.46 3.63
CA ALA A 7 -3.27 -46.44 2.88
C ALA A 7 -3.69 -45.06 3.41
N ILE A 8 -2.73 -44.31 3.95
CA ILE A 8 -2.94 -42.90 4.31
C ILE A 8 -2.96 -42.12 2.99
N LEU A 9 -4.16 -41.90 2.47
CA LEU A 9 -4.44 -40.85 1.51
C LEU A 9 -4.10 -39.51 2.18
N ALA A 10 -2.99 -38.90 1.76
CA ALA A 10 -2.71 -37.50 2.04
C ALA A 10 -3.77 -36.66 1.30
N THR A 11 -4.89 -36.40 1.97
CA THR A 11 -5.83 -35.38 1.53
C THR A 11 -5.14 -34.04 1.68
N SER A 12 -4.72 -33.49 0.54
CA SER A 12 -4.41 -32.07 0.36
C SER A 12 -5.51 -31.25 1.04
N VAL A 13 -5.17 -30.69 2.21
CA VAL A 13 -5.99 -29.71 2.87
C VAL A 13 -5.88 -28.48 1.99
N HIS A 14 -6.89 -28.27 1.14
CA HIS A 14 -7.08 -26.98 0.49
C HIS A 14 -7.08 -25.95 1.62
N GLY A 15 -6.07 -25.08 1.62
CA GLY A 15 -5.94 -24.01 2.59
C GLY A 15 -7.27 -23.28 2.65
N ILE A 16 -7.84 -23.23 3.85
CA ILE A 16 -8.93 -22.31 4.14
C ILE A 16 -8.34 -20.92 3.86
N VAL A 17 -8.86 -20.24 2.83
CA VAL A 17 -8.52 -18.85 2.51
C VAL A 17 -9.03 -18.00 3.67
N ILE A 18 -8.16 -17.74 4.63
CA ILE A 18 -8.43 -16.79 5.70
C ILE A 18 -8.28 -15.42 5.06
N HIS A 19 -9.39 -14.91 4.49
CA HIS A 19 -9.47 -13.51 4.11
C HIS A 19 -9.09 -12.69 5.35
N ALA A 20 -8.10 -11.80 5.23
CA ALA A 20 -7.86 -10.82 6.27
C ALA A 20 -9.19 -10.07 6.48
N PRO A 21 -9.80 -10.13 7.69
CA PRO A 21 -11.07 -9.49 7.90
C PRO A 21 -10.92 -7.99 7.66
N ALA A 22 -11.89 -7.39 6.96
CA ALA A 22 -12.07 -5.95 6.97
C ALA A 22 -12.09 -5.49 8.44
N GLY A 23 -11.03 -4.81 8.89
CA GLY A 23 -10.79 -4.49 10.31
C GLY A 23 -9.51 -5.05 10.94
N SER A 24 -8.51 -5.51 10.17
CA SER A 24 -7.18 -5.76 10.74
C SER A 24 -6.56 -4.46 11.26
N ASN A 25 -6.31 -4.39 12.57
CA ASN A 25 -5.55 -3.33 13.23
C ASN A 25 -4.05 -3.44 12.87
N PHE A 26 -3.72 -3.26 11.59
CA PHE A 26 -2.33 -3.12 11.18
C PHE A 26 -1.78 -1.79 11.68
N ASP A 27 -0.55 -1.82 12.18
CA ASP A 27 0.20 -0.62 12.51
C ASP A 27 0.98 -0.16 11.26
N PHE A 28 0.79 1.08 10.85
CA PHE A 28 1.42 1.69 9.67
C PHE A 28 2.55 2.65 10.04
N GLY A 29 3.11 2.47 11.24
CA GLY A 29 4.20 3.28 11.75
C GLY A 29 3.75 4.66 12.19
N SER A 30 4.71 5.44 12.66
CA SER A 30 4.45 6.80 13.12
C SER A 30 4.04 7.73 11.97
N SER A 31 3.23 8.75 12.27
CA SER A 31 2.87 9.80 11.30
C SER A 31 4.06 10.61 10.80
N LYS A 32 5.20 10.55 11.50
CA LYS A 32 6.45 11.21 11.09
C LYS A 32 7.23 10.40 10.06
N CYS A 33 6.94 9.12 9.87
CA CYS A 33 7.63 8.23 8.94
C CYS A 33 6.74 7.03 8.63
N PRO A 34 5.62 7.25 7.90
CA PRO A 34 4.64 6.20 7.65
C PRO A 34 5.23 5.06 6.82
N CYS A 35 4.76 3.84 7.09
CA CYS A 35 5.04 2.70 6.25
C CYS A 35 4.49 2.94 4.84
N VAL A 36 5.25 2.51 3.83
CA VAL A 36 4.83 2.56 2.42
C VAL A 36 4.48 1.15 1.93
N GLY A 37 3.92 1.04 0.73
CA GLY A 37 3.44 -0.22 0.17
C GLY A 37 1.95 -0.45 0.44
N ILE A 38 1.47 -1.65 0.12
CA ILE A 38 0.07 -2.05 0.29
C ILE A 38 0.04 -3.24 1.24
N ALA A 39 -0.65 -3.09 2.37
CA ALA A 39 -0.88 -4.12 3.36
C ALA A 39 -2.07 -5.01 3.01
N GLY A 40 -2.13 -6.23 3.57
CA GLY A 40 -3.29 -7.12 3.40
C GLY A 40 -3.39 -7.75 2.00
N LEU A 41 -2.26 -7.82 1.29
CA LEU A 41 -2.17 -8.50 -0.01
C LEU A 41 -2.12 -10.01 0.18
N GLU A 42 -2.79 -10.73 -0.72
CA GLU A 42 -2.65 -12.17 -0.86
C GLU A 42 -1.62 -12.50 -1.95
N GLY A 43 -0.82 -13.55 -1.73
CA GLY A 43 0.30 -13.93 -2.58
C GLY A 43 1.63 -13.92 -1.82
N THR A 44 2.74 -13.90 -2.55
CA THR A 44 4.09 -13.93 -1.96
C THR A 44 5.05 -12.93 -2.60
N ILE A 45 6.00 -12.44 -1.80
CA ILE A 45 7.24 -11.82 -2.27
C ILE A 45 8.38 -12.79 -2.00
N GLU A 46 9.19 -13.09 -3.02
CA GLU A 46 10.42 -13.86 -2.83
C GLU A 46 11.50 -12.96 -2.21
N VAL A 47 12.12 -13.42 -1.12
CA VAL A 47 13.23 -12.72 -0.48
C VAL A 47 14.50 -13.56 -0.48
N LYS A 48 15.66 -12.92 -0.61
CA LYS A 48 16.98 -13.53 -0.45
C LYS A 48 17.40 -13.47 1.00
N LEU A 49 17.50 -14.62 1.66
CA LEU A 49 18.01 -14.74 3.02
C LEU A 49 19.54 -14.70 3.06
N ASN A 50 20.18 -15.22 2.01
CA ASN A 50 21.62 -15.10 1.75
C ASN A 50 21.89 -15.22 0.23
N LYS A 51 23.14 -15.39 -0.18
CA LYS A 51 23.52 -15.48 -1.61
C LYS A 51 22.94 -16.68 -2.36
N THR A 52 22.55 -17.76 -1.67
CA THR A 52 22.12 -19.03 -2.26
C THR A 52 20.75 -19.50 -1.79
N THR A 53 20.16 -18.81 -0.81
CA THR A 53 18.91 -19.22 -0.15
C THR A 53 17.87 -18.12 -0.30
N THR A 54 16.73 -18.46 -0.90
CA THR A 54 15.53 -17.64 -0.95
C THR A 54 14.44 -18.20 -0.03
N ALA A 55 13.44 -17.38 0.26
CA ALA A 55 12.23 -17.78 0.97
C ALA A 55 11.04 -16.93 0.48
N ASP A 56 9.84 -17.49 0.56
CA ASP A 56 8.62 -16.76 0.29
C ASP A 56 8.11 -16.07 1.54
N PHE A 57 7.96 -14.75 1.46
CA PHE A 57 7.33 -13.92 2.48
C PHE A 57 5.93 -13.51 1.97
N PRO A 58 5.03 -13.05 2.85
CA PRO A 58 3.72 -12.53 2.41
C PRO A 58 3.86 -11.43 1.34
N ALA A 59 2.91 -11.34 0.41
CA ALA A 59 2.91 -10.32 -0.64
C ALA A 59 2.95 -8.87 -0.09
N ASP A 60 2.51 -8.65 1.14
CA ASP A 60 2.59 -7.35 1.82
C ASP A 60 3.87 -7.14 2.63
N PHE A 61 4.92 -7.92 2.38
CA PHE A 61 6.19 -7.86 3.12
C PHE A 61 6.73 -6.43 3.24
N GLY A 62 6.78 -5.95 4.47
CA GLY A 62 7.28 -4.62 4.82
C GLY A 62 6.26 -3.50 4.65
N ALA A 63 5.01 -3.75 4.24
CA ALA A 63 4.01 -2.70 4.05
C ALA A 63 3.37 -2.15 5.34
N ARG A 64 3.67 -2.78 6.46
CA ARG A 64 3.16 -2.48 7.81
C ARG A 64 4.17 -2.92 8.86
N CYS A 65 4.03 -2.39 10.07
CA CYS A 65 4.83 -2.79 11.21
C CYS A 65 4.51 -4.23 11.60
N GLU A 66 5.50 -5.11 11.47
CA GLU A 66 5.42 -6.53 11.78
C GLU A 66 6.83 -7.06 12.04
N ALA A 67 6.96 -8.06 12.90
CA ALA A 67 8.19 -8.81 13.06
C ALA A 67 8.37 -9.79 11.89
N TRP A 68 8.66 -9.26 10.69
CA TRP A 68 8.60 -10.01 9.43
C TRP A 68 9.51 -11.24 9.37
N ASP A 69 10.60 -11.25 10.13
CA ASP A 69 11.53 -12.36 10.14
C ASP A 69 11.13 -13.47 11.12
N ASN A 70 10.33 -13.12 12.14
CA ASN A 70 10.03 -14.02 13.24
C ASN A 70 9.35 -15.29 12.72
N LYS A 71 9.88 -16.47 13.08
CA LYS A 71 9.33 -17.77 12.67
C LYS A 71 9.16 -17.92 11.15
N ARG A 72 9.91 -17.14 10.37
CA ARG A 72 9.85 -17.12 8.89
C ARG A 72 11.23 -17.18 8.26
N ASN A 73 12.19 -16.41 8.77
CA ASN A 73 13.57 -16.47 8.32
C ASN A 73 14.20 -17.80 8.78
N SER A 74 14.36 -18.73 7.84
CA SER A 74 14.81 -20.10 8.08
C SER A 74 16.28 -20.24 8.46
N LEU A 75 17.08 -19.17 8.38
CA LEU A 75 18.50 -19.20 8.75
C LEU A 75 18.74 -18.85 10.21
N TYR A 76 17.91 -17.95 10.79
CA TYR A 76 18.19 -17.35 12.09
C TYR A 76 17.00 -17.26 13.05
N CYS A 77 15.76 -17.29 12.55
CA CYS A 77 14.56 -16.92 13.31
C CYS A 77 13.57 -18.07 13.57
N MET A 78 14.00 -19.31 13.35
CA MET A 78 13.22 -20.50 13.70
C MET A 78 13.47 -20.93 15.15
N PRO A 79 12.57 -21.74 15.75
CA PRO A 79 12.81 -22.35 17.05
C PRO A 79 14.14 -23.12 17.08
N GLY A 80 14.95 -22.91 18.12
CA GLY A 80 16.25 -23.57 18.29
C GLY A 80 17.43 -22.89 17.57
N GLN A 81 17.19 -21.85 16.77
CA GLN A 81 18.25 -21.05 16.14
C GLN A 81 18.75 -19.92 17.07
N LYS A 82 19.80 -19.21 16.64
CA LYS A 82 20.31 -18.01 17.29
C LYS A 82 20.20 -16.82 16.33
N PRO A 83 19.48 -15.74 16.69
CA PRO A 83 18.83 -15.51 17.99
C PRO A 83 17.57 -16.37 18.21
N GLY A 84 16.93 -16.88 17.14
CA GLY A 84 15.79 -17.78 17.21
C GLY A 84 14.45 -17.05 17.33
N ALA A 85 13.37 -17.83 17.19
CA ALA A 85 12.00 -17.32 17.28
C ALA A 85 11.78 -16.51 18.57
N ASP A 86 11.06 -15.39 18.45
CA ASP A 86 10.69 -14.47 19.53
C ASP A 86 11.89 -13.81 20.25
N ASN A 87 13.09 -13.83 19.66
CA ASN A 87 14.32 -13.34 20.28
C ASN A 87 15.14 -12.42 19.37
N GLY A 88 15.87 -11.48 19.99
CA GLY A 88 16.74 -10.53 19.28
C GLY A 88 16.01 -9.80 18.14
N TRP A 89 16.70 -9.55 17.04
CA TRP A 89 16.16 -8.87 15.86
C TRP A 89 14.99 -9.62 15.20
N CYS A 90 14.85 -10.93 15.42
CA CYS A 90 13.77 -11.71 14.82
C CYS A 90 12.38 -11.25 15.28
N LYS A 91 12.24 -10.76 16.52
CA LYS A 91 10.96 -10.29 17.07
C LYS A 91 10.69 -8.80 16.86
N GLU A 92 11.64 -8.06 16.29
CA GLU A 92 11.54 -6.61 16.22
C GLU A 92 10.66 -6.20 15.03
N PRO A 93 9.63 -5.38 15.25
CA PRO A 93 8.79 -4.92 14.17
C PRO A 93 9.49 -3.85 13.34
N TYR A 94 9.29 -3.91 12.02
CA TYR A 94 9.72 -2.86 11.10
C TYR A 94 8.81 -2.83 9.88
N CYS A 95 8.96 -1.78 9.07
CA CYS A 95 8.36 -1.68 7.76
C CYS A 95 9.28 -0.92 6.80
N TYR A 96 8.97 -0.98 5.51
CA TYR A 96 9.56 -0.10 4.51
C TYR A 96 8.90 1.27 4.55
N VAL A 97 9.68 2.31 4.29
CA VAL A 97 9.30 3.72 4.39
C VAL A 97 9.89 4.53 3.23
N ASP A 98 9.31 5.69 2.90
CA ASP A 98 9.99 6.67 2.06
C ASP A 98 10.93 7.51 2.95
N PRO A 99 12.27 7.39 2.81
CA PRO A 99 13.19 8.11 3.67
C PRO A 99 13.08 9.64 3.55
N CYS A 100 12.45 10.13 2.48
CA CYS A 100 12.23 11.55 2.23
C CYS A 100 10.96 12.09 2.86
N ASN A 101 10.14 11.21 3.43
CA ASN A 101 8.94 11.54 4.19
C ASN A 101 9.06 11.05 5.64
N CYS A 102 10.31 11.02 6.16
CA CYS A 102 10.64 10.55 7.50
C CYS A 102 11.35 11.64 8.32
N ASP A 103 10.78 11.97 9.47
CA ASP A 103 11.34 12.83 10.52
C ASP A 103 11.51 12.01 11.81
N LEU A 104 12.59 11.21 11.88
CA LEU A 104 12.91 10.35 13.02
C LEU A 104 14.32 10.63 13.55
N ASP A 105 14.49 10.50 14.87
CA ASP A 105 15.82 10.61 15.50
C ASP A 105 16.79 9.55 14.97
N ILE A 106 16.27 8.33 14.76
CA ILE A 106 16.95 7.22 14.09
C ILE A 106 16.40 7.14 12.65
N PRO A 107 17.17 7.55 11.63
CA PRO A 107 16.70 7.53 10.26
C PRO A 107 16.48 6.11 9.73
N PRO A 108 15.74 5.98 8.62
CA PRO A 108 15.62 4.73 7.90
C PRO A 108 16.95 4.22 7.34
N THR A 109 17.05 2.92 7.16
CA THR A 109 18.21 2.23 6.59
C THR A 109 17.90 1.77 5.17
N LYS A 110 18.84 1.95 4.25
CA LYS A 110 18.70 1.40 2.89
C LYS A 110 18.71 -0.12 2.92
N SER A 111 17.68 -0.74 2.35
CA SER A 111 17.62 -2.18 2.15
C SER A 111 18.53 -2.62 1.01
N GLY A 112 19.28 -3.70 1.22
CA GLY A 112 20.11 -4.32 0.18
C GLY A 112 20.08 -5.84 0.17
N SER A 113 19.40 -6.48 1.13
CA SER A 113 19.54 -7.91 1.40
C SER A 113 18.36 -8.73 0.90
N TYR A 114 17.13 -8.41 1.33
CA TYR A 114 15.97 -9.25 1.06
C TYR A 114 15.48 -9.18 -0.39
N THR A 115 15.30 -7.99 -0.94
CA THR A 115 14.75 -7.80 -2.30
C THR A 115 15.67 -6.88 -3.09
N PRO A 116 16.88 -7.33 -3.47
CA PRO A 116 17.81 -6.48 -4.20
C PRO A 116 17.24 -6.13 -5.57
N GLY A 117 17.17 -4.84 -5.87
CA GLY A 117 16.56 -4.31 -7.09
C GLY A 117 15.20 -3.68 -6.84
N ALA A 118 14.44 -4.17 -5.84
CA ALA A 118 13.13 -3.64 -5.54
C ALA A 118 13.19 -2.17 -5.11
N SER A 119 12.17 -1.40 -5.51
CA SER A 119 12.11 0.04 -5.27
C SER A 119 10.70 0.53 -4.98
N TYR A 120 10.60 1.66 -4.28
CA TYR A 120 9.38 2.42 -4.08
C TYR A 120 9.53 3.76 -4.81
N GLN A 121 8.73 3.97 -5.85
CA GLN A 121 8.77 5.19 -6.68
C GLN A 121 10.18 5.49 -7.25
N GLY A 122 10.90 4.46 -7.67
CA GLY A 122 12.26 4.55 -8.23
C GLY A 122 13.37 4.75 -7.18
N LYS A 123 13.02 4.82 -5.90
CA LYS A 123 13.98 4.82 -4.78
C LYS A 123 14.11 3.38 -4.29
N GLY A 124 15.31 2.81 -4.28
CA GLY A 124 15.50 1.48 -3.66
C GLY A 124 14.92 1.43 -2.25
N LEU A 125 14.41 0.30 -1.78
CA LEU A 125 13.66 0.22 -0.52
C LEU A 125 14.48 0.68 0.70
N TRP A 126 13.82 1.35 1.64
CA TRP A 126 14.38 1.77 2.94
C TRP A 126 13.47 1.26 4.04
N TYR A 127 14.03 0.73 5.13
CA TYR A 127 13.27 0.23 6.26
C TYR A 127 13.53 1.02 7.54
N SER A 128 12.58 1.01 8.46
CA SER A 128 12.72 1.62 9.78
C SER A 128 12.12 0.73 10.86
N TYR A 129 12.96 0.32 11.83
CA TYR A 129 12.48 -0.26 13.09
C TYR A 129 11.88 0.82 13.99
N ALA A 130 12.48 2.01 14.00
CA ALA A 130 12.11 3.11 14.89
C ALA A 130 10.67 3.60 14.68
N THR A 131 10.18 3.65 13.44
CA THR A 131 8.79 4.06 13.18
C THR A 131 7.76 3.07 13.74
N CYS A 132 8.16 1.81 13.95
CA CYS A 132 7.35 0.71 14.46
C CYS A 132 7.59 0.44 15.95
N GLY A 133 8.37 1.28 16.65
CA GLY A 133 8.80 1.04 18.02
C GLY A 133 9.74 -0.16 18.20
N GLY A 134 10.24 -0.73 17.11
CA GLY A 134 11.21 -1.81 17.12
C GLY A 134 12.62 -1.31 17.43
N LYS A 135 13.44 -2.20 17.98
CA LYS A 135 14.85 -1.94 18.23
C LYS A 135 15.68 -2.19 16.98
N ASP A 136 16.47 -1.19 16.58
CA ASP A 136 17.43 -1.33 15.49
C ASP A 136 18.76 -1.90 15.99
N TYR A 137 19.30 -2.90 15.28
CA TYR A 137 20.52 -3.62 15.63
C TYR A 137 21.69 -3.37 14.65
N TRP A 138 21.47 -2.61 13.58
CA TRP A 138 22.32 -2.70 12.38
C TRP A 138 23.36 -1.59 12.29
N MET A 139 22.97 -0.33 12.52
CA MET A 139 23.84 0.83 12.34
C MET A 139 23.48 1.97 13.29
N GLU A 140 24.50 2.74 13.67
CA GLU A 140 24.34 3.99 14.42
C GLU A 140 23.62 5.07 13.58
N ALA A 141 22.89 5.95 14.27
CA ALA A 141 22.05 6.96 13.63
C ALA A 141 22.84 7.91 12.72
N GLU A 142 24.04 8.38 13.12
CA GLU A 142 24.86 9.26 12.28
C GLU A 142 25.30 8.59 10.98
N THR A 143 25.60 7.29 11.02
CA THR A 143 26.01 6.53 9.82
C THR A 143 24.85 6.45 8.81
N LYS A 144 23.62 6.28 9.30
CA LYS A 144 22.42 6.25 8.45
C LYS A 144 22.14 7.61 7.81
N LYS A 145 22.23 8.69 8.59
CA LYS A 145 22.08 10.07 8.08
C LYS A 145 23.04 10.32 6.91
N LYS A 146 24.32 10.01 7.12
CA LYS A 146 25.35 10.13 6.09
C LYS A 146 25.05 9.27 4.85
N GLN A 147 24.60 8.02 5.02
CA GLN A 147 24.23 7.16 3.89
C GLN A 147 23.08 7.73 3.05
N GLN A 148 22.08 8.32 3.71
CA GLN A 148 20.94 8.96 3.04
C GLN A 148 21.38 10.20 2.26
N GLU A 149 22.21 11.05 2.86
CA GLU A 149 22.80 12.24 2.23
C GLU A 149 23.70 11.87 1.04
N ASP A 150 24.64 10.94 1.24
CA ASP A 150 25.58 10.49 0.19
C ASP A 150 24.84 9.83 -0.98
N ASN A 151 23.70 9.16 -0.74
CA ASN A 151 22.89 8.61 -1.83
C ASN A 151 22.15 9.69 -2.64
N GLY A 152 21.96 10.88 -2.05
CA GLY A 152 21.15 11.96 -2.63
C GLY A 152 19.72 11.53 -2.92
N VAL A 153 19.19 10.53 -2.20
CA VAL A 153 17.93 9.85 -2.56
C VAL A 153 16.74 10.81 -2.63
N CYS A 154 16.71 11.83 -1.78
CA CYS A 154 15.64 12.83 -1.73
C CYS A 154 15.78 13.96 -2.73
N ALA A 155 16.96 14.11 -3.36
CA ALA A 155 17.16 15.04 -4.46
C ALA A 155 16.77 14.43 -5.82
N LYS A 156 16.56 13.11 -5.88
CA LYS A 156 16.20 12.42 -7.14
C LYS A 156 14.79 12.81 -7.57
N LYS A 157 14.68 13.30 -8.80
CA LYS A 157 13.40 13.57 -9.43
C LYS A 157 12.72 12.25 -9.81
N ILE A 158 11.48 12.08 -9.36
CA ILE A 158 10.65 10.94 -9.73
C ILE A 158 10.12 11.15 -11.15
N ASP A 159 10.25 10.12 -12.01
CA ASP A 159 9.64 10.11 -13.33
C ASP A 159 8.12 9.94 -13.22
N GLU A 160 7.37 11.00 -13.55
CA GLU A 160 5.91 11.00 -13.46
C GLU A 160 5.24 10.09 -14.49
N LYS A 161 5.91 9.78 -15.60
CA LYS A 161 5.38 8.82 -16.57
C LYS A 161 5.39 7.41 -16.02
N LYS A 162 6.39 7.09 -15.19
CA LYS A 162 6.57 5.74 -14.63
C LYS A 162 5.91 5.57 -13.27
N TRP A 163 6.00 6.54 -12.37
CA TRP A 163 5.49 6.41 -10.99
C TRP A 163 4.33 7.37 -10.68
N GLY A 164 3.61 7.79 -11.72
CA GLY A 164 2.42 8.62 -11.62
C GLY A 164 2.70 10.09 -11.40
N LYS A 165 1.71 10.95 -11.65
CA LYS A 165 1.80 12.41 -11.44
C LYS A 165 2.20 12.77 -10.01
N LYS A 166 2.84 13.93 -9.82
CA LYS A 166 3.19 14.42 -8.47
C LYS A 166 1.98 14.52 -7.53
N SER A 167 0.82 14.90 -8.07
CA SER A 167 -0.40 15.05 -7.28
C SER A 167 -1.11 13.74 -6.98
N CYS A 168 -0.62 12.58 -7.44
CA CYS A 168 -1.19 11.27 -7.12
C CYS A 168 -0.17 10.20 -7.51
N ARG A 169 0.66 9.77 -6.55
CA ARG A 169 1.78 8.85 -6.83
C ARG A 169 1.35 7.39 -6.76
N CYS A 170 1.98 6.56 -7.58
CA CYS A 170 1.80 5.12 -7.50
C CYS A 170 2.35 4.57 -6.17
N VAL A 171 1.71 3.53 -5.66
CA VAL A 171 2.09 2.82 -4.42
C VAL A 171 2.29 1.33 -4.70
N GLY A 172 3.16 0.69 -3.92
CA GLY A 172 3.61 -0.69 -4.16
C GLY A 172 5.12 -0.75 -4.40
N TYR A 173 5.66 -1.96 -4.49
CA TYR A 173 7.09 -2.19 -4.69
C TYR A 173 7.34 -2.64 -6.13
N GLU A 174 8.05 -1.82 -6.89
CA GLU A 174 8.52 -2.16 -8.23
C GLU A 174 9.71 -3.13 -8.14
N ASP A 175 9.86 -4.00 -9.14
CA ASP A 175 10.90 -5.04 -9.24
C ASP A 175 10.88 -6.01 -8.03
N ALA A 176 9.79 -6.06 -7.27
CA ALA A 176 9.57 -7.05 -6.22
C ALA A 176 9.24 -8.40 -6.87
N PRO A 177 10.08 -9.45 -6.68
CA PRO A 177 9.81 -10.76 -7.24
C PRO A 177 8.68 -11.45 -6.46
N GLY A 178 7.91 -12.29 -7.14
CA GLY A 178 6.82 -13.05 -6.55
C GLY A 178 5.49 -12.82 -7.25
N ASN A 179 4.41 -13.14 -6.56
CA ASN A 179 3.05 -13.08 -7.06
C ASN A 179 2.13 -12.26 -6.15
N LEU A 180 1.11 -11.71 -6.78
CA LEU A 180 -0.03 -11.03 -6.16
C LEU A 180 -1.29 -11.73 -6.66
N ASN A 181 -2.09 -12.24 -5.74
CA ASN A 181 -3.40 -12.77 -6.07
C ASN A 181 -4.41 -11.61 -6.12
N VAL A 182 -5.00 -11.39 -7.29
CA VAL A 182 -6.07 -10.42 -7.46
C VAL A 182 -7.41 -11.13 -7.58
N THR A 183 -8.44 -10.59 -6.94
CA THR A 183 -9.78 -11.16 -6.98
C THR A 183 -10.60 -10.52 -8.10
N MET A 184 -11.23 -11.35 -8.93
CA MET A 184 -12.18 -10.92 -9.94
C MET A 184 -13.45 -11.77 -9.83
N GLY A 185 -14.51 -11.16 -9.30
CA GLY A 185 -15.74 -11.89 -8.96
C GLY A 185 -15.50 -12.86 -7.80
N LYS A 186 -15.55 -14.18 -8.07
CA LYS A 186 -15.31 -15.25 -7.08
C LYS A 186 -14.09 -16.11 -7.41
N LYS A 187 -13.18 -15.58 -8.23
CA LYS A 187 -11.98 -16.27 -8.69
C LYS A 187 -10.77 -15.38 -8.45
N ASP A 188 -9.68 -16.01 -8.12
CA ASP A 188 -8.39 -15.34 -7.96
C ASP A 188 -7.54 -15.58 -9.21
N PHE A 189 -6.80 -14.56 -9.59
CA PHE A 189 -5.90 -14.54 -10.73
C PHE A 189 -4.52 -14.11 -10.26
N GLU A 190 -3.48 -14.74 -10.79
CA GLU A 190 -2.11 -14.45 -10.42
C GLU A 190 -1.54 -13.31 -11.26
N TYR A 191 -1.08 -12.26 -10.58
CA TYR A 191 -0.33 -11.13 -11.15
C TYR A 191 1.08 -11.12 -10.55
N PRO A 192 2.07 -10.44 -11.16
CA PRO A 192 3.35 -10.20 -10.52
C PRO A 192 3.17 -9.43 -9.21
N ALA A 193 4.03 -9.68 -8.21
CA ALA A 193 3.97 -8.96 -6.92
C ALA A 193 4.07 -7.43 -7.07
N GLU A 194 4.77 -6.95 -8.11
CA GLU A 194 4.90 -5.52 -8.42
C GLU A 194 3.69 -4.91 -9.14
N ALA A 195 2.65 -5.67 -9.45
CA ALA A 195 1.53 -5.19 -10.24
C ALA A 195 0.85 -3.99 -9.58
N GLY A 196 0.77 -2.89 -10.33
CA GLY A 196 0.23 -1.62 -9.89
C GLY A 196 1.22 -0.71 -9.14
N ALA A 197 2.49 -1.11 -8.95
CA ALA A 197 3.52 -0.27 -8.33
C ALA A 197 4.02 0.87 -9.24
N SER A 198 3.84 0.72 -10.56
CA SER A 198 4.19 1.69 -11.59
C SER A 198 3.11 1.75 -12.67
N CYS A 199 3.19 2.79 -13.50
CA CYS A 199 2.27 3.05 -14.60
C CYS A 199 2.55 2.11 -15.77
N GLU A 200 1.90 0.96 -15.77
CA GLU A 200 2.07 -0.07 -16.80
C GLU A 200 0.73 -0.69 -17.20
N SER A 201 0.74 -1.38 -18.34
CA SER A 201 -0.42 -2.12 -18.86
C SER A 201 -0.55 -3.50 -18.21
N TRP A 202 -0.74 -3.52 -16.88
CA TRP A 202 -0.69 -4.72 -16.05
C TRP A 202 -1.60 -5.87 -16.52
N ASP A 203 -2.75 -5.53 -17.10
CA ASP A 203 -3.78 -6.47 -17.54
C ASP A 203 -3.54 -7.08 -18.93
N ALA A 204 -2.71 -6.45 -19.77
CA ALA A 204 -2.62 -6.69 -21.22
C ALA A 204 -2.40 -8.17 -21.61
N LYS A 205 -1.86 -8.98 -20.71
CA LYS A 205 -1.53 -10.39 -20.92
C LYS A 205 -1.99 -11.29 -19.77
N ARG A 206 -2.90 -10.82 -18.92
CA ARG A 206 -3.28 -11.49 -17.66
C ARG A 206 -4.77 -11.50 -17.42
N HIS A 207 -5.43 -10.38 -17.67
CA HIS A 207 -6.86 -10.32 -17.47
C HIS A 207 -7.60 -11.18 -18.51
N PRO A 208 -8.62 -11.97 -18.13
CA PRO A 208 -9.37 -12.82 -19.06
C PRO A 208 -9.87 -12.09 -20.32
N ASP A 209 -10.42 -10.88 -20.16
CA ASP A 209 -10.92 -10.06 -21.28
C ASP A 209 -9.80 -9.52 -22.21
N CYS A 210 -8.53 -9.72 -21.85
CA CYS A 210 -7.38 -9.30 -22.64
C CYS A 210 -6.70 -10.46 -23.38
N MET A 211 -7.13 -11.70 -23.13
CA MET A 211 -6.46 -12.91 -23.65
C MET A 211 -7.08 -13.47 -24.94
N GLY A 212 -8.16 -12.88 -25.45
CA GLY A 212 -8.85 -13.31 -26.67
C GLY A 212 -8.50 -12.51 -27.92
N ASP A 213 -9.03 -12.93 -29.08
CA ASP A 213 -8.81 -12.28 -30.39
C ASP A 213 -9.32 -10.83 -30.48
N LYS A 214 -10.22 -10.46 -29.57
CA LYS A 214 -10.81 -9.12 -29.45
C LYS A 214 -10.59 -8.61 -28.02
N PRO A 215 -9.35 -8.27 -27.66
CA PRO A 215 -9.06 -7.78 -26.32
C PRO A 215 -9.78 -6.46 -26.09
N ALA A 216 -10.23 -6.23 -24.86
CA ALA A 216 -10.88 -4.97 -24.51
C ALA A 216 -9.91 -3.77 -24.65
N ASP A 217 -10.44 -2.59 -25.00
CA ASP A 217 -9.62 -1.40 -25.27
C ASP A 217 -8.77 -0.96 -24.07
N TRP A 218 -9.25 -1.23 -22.86
CA TRP A 218 -8.56 -0.88 -21.61
C TRP A 218 -7.36 -1.78 -21.30
N CYS A 219 -7.21 -2.93 -21.97
CA CYS A 219 -6.14 -3.89 -21.71
C CYS A 219 -4.73 -3.29 -21.85
N LYS A 220 -4.56 -2.28 -22.72
CA LYS A 220 -3.26 -1.63 -22.98
C LYS A 220 -3.11 -0.31 -22.23
N GLN A 221 -4.11 0.11 -21.46
CA GLN A 221 -4.07 1.36 -20.73
C GLN A 221 -3.18 1.22 -19.49
N ALA A 222 -2.27 2.17 -19.29
CA ALA A 222 -1.42 2.20 -18.12
C ALA A 222 -2.20 2.64 -16.88
N TRP A 223 -2.04 1.93 -15.78
CA TRP A 223 -2.62 2.27 -14.49
C TRP A 223 -1.68 1.87 -13.35
N CYS A 224 -1.95 2.41 -12.16
CA CYS A 224 -1.27 1.98 -10.95
C CYS A 224 -2.21 2.10 -9.73
N TYR A 225 -1.82 1.46 -8.63
CA TYR A 225 -2.47 1.65 -7.34
C TYR A 225 -2.00 2.96 -6.70
N VAL A 226 -2.86 3.60 -5.90
CA VAL A 226 -2.63 4.90 -5.28
C VAL A 226 -3.26 4.99 -3.89
N ASP A 227 -2.73 5.88 -3.05
CA ASP A 227 -3.42 6.35 -1.84
C ASP A 227 -4.46 7.42 -2.26
N PRO A 228 -5.77 7.18 -2.07
CA PRO A 228 -6.81 8.13 -2.48
C PRO A 228 -6.72 9.48 -1.77
N CYS A 229 -6.14 9.55 -0.56
CA CYS A 229 -6.04 10.79 0.21
C CYS A 229 -4.84 11.65 -0.16
N GLU A 230 -3.86 11.09 -0.87
CA GLU A 230 -2.70 11.82 -1.40
C GLU A 230 -2.87 12.13 -2.90
N CYS A 231 -4.09 11.96 -3.41
CA CYS A 231 -4.45 12.20 -4.80
C CYS A 231 -5.30 13.46 -4.99
N ASP A 232 -4.79 14.40 -5.77
CA ASP A 232 -5.45 15.60 -6.26
C ASP A 232 -5.43 15.58 -7.80
N LEU A 233 -6.46 14.96 -8.37
CA LEU A 233 -6.64 14.78 -9.81
C LEU A 233 -8.04 15.22 -10.21
N GLU A 234 -8.18 15.81 -11.41
CA GLU A 234 -9.48 16.13 -12.00
C GLU A 234 -10.38 14.89 -12.12
N VAL A 235 -9.80 13.76 -12.54
CA VAL A 235 -10.46 12.47 -12.53
C VAL A 235 -10.01 11.71 -11.29
N PRO A 236 -10.86 11.55 -10.26
CA PRO A 236 -10.47 10.89 -9.02
C PRO A 236 -10.14 9.40 -9.25
N PRO A 237 -9.31 8.82 -8.37
CA PRO A 237 -9.02 7.39 -8.38
C PRO A 237 -10.25 6.58 -7.99
N LYS A 238 -10.27 5.27 -8.31
CA LYS A 238 -11.44 4.38 -8.12
C LYS A 238 -11.10 3.27 -7.14
N THR A 239 -12.13 2.80 -6.44
CA THR A 239 -12.02 1.67 -5.50
C THR A 239 -11.46 0.44 -6.20
N SER A 240 -10.44 -0.21 -5.64
CA SER A 240 -9.89 -1.44 -6.22
C SER A 240 -10.85 -2.63 -6.00
N SER A 241 -11.24 -3.30 -7.09
CA SER A 241 -11.90 -4.60 -7.01
C SER A 241 -10.91 -5.76 -6.97
N TYR A 242 -9.71 -5.56 -7.51
CA TYR A 242 -8.65 -6.56 -7.53
C TYR A 242 -8.08 -6.85 -6.16
N LEU A 243 -8.00 -5.83 -5.29
CA LEU A 243 -7.44 -5.90 -3.94
C LEU A 243 -8.47 -5.47 -2.90
N PRO A 244 -9.52 -6.27 -2.65
CA PRO A 244 -10.60 -5.91 -1.74
C PRO A 244 -10.14 -5.69 -0.29
N SER A 245 -9.03 -6.34 0.11
CA SER A 245 -8.41 -6.21 1.43
C SER A 245 -7.16 -5.35 1.45
N GLY A 246 -6.78 -4.77 0.30
CA GLY A 246 -5.56 -3.98 0.16
C GLY A 246 -5.66 -2.65 0.91
N LEU A 247 -4.68 -2.36 1.77
CA LEU A 247 -4.66 -1.16 2.59
C LEU A 247 -3.38 -0.34 2.38
N VAL A 248 -3.53 0.97 2.19
CA VAL A 248 -2.43 1.95 2.25
C VAL A 248 -2.69 2.86 3.44
N ASN A 249 -1.76 2.90 4.40
CA ASN A 249 -1.90 3.72 5.60
C ASN A 249 -3.26 3.54 6.32
N GLY A 250 -3.69 2.28 6.46
CA GLY A 250 -4.94 1.90 7.11
C GLY A 250 -6.22 2.18 6.32
N LYS A 251 -6.13 2.63 5.06
CA LYS A 251 -7.27 2.93 4.19
C LYS A 251 -7.27 2.01 2.98
N PRO A 252 -8.45 1.67 2.41
CA PRO A 252 -8.51 0.89 1.18
C PRO A 252 -7.66 1.50 0.06
N VAL A 253 -6.93 0.65 -0.66
CA VAL A 253 -6.14 1.06 -1.83
C VAL A 253 -7.05 1.33 -3.04
N TYR A 254 -6.72 2.36 -3.81
CA TYR A 254 -7.46 2.73 -5.02
C TYR A 254 -6.57 2.50 -6.25
N PHE A 255 -7.15 2.44 -7.44
CA PHE A 255 -6.41 2.44 -8.70
C PHE A 255 -6.73 3.69 -9.52
N SER A 256 -5.82 4.06 -10.42
CA SER A 256 -6.03 5.22 -11.30
C SER A 256 -5.29 5.12 -12.63
N TYR A 257 -6.06 5.20 -13.72
CA TYR A 257 -5.55 5.45 -15.07
C TYR A 257 -5.10 6.91 -15.25
N ALA A 258 -5.81 7.86 -14.63
CA ALA A 258 -5.55 9.30 -14.78
C ALA A 258 -4.21 9.72 -14.17
N THR A 259 -3.77 9.01 -13.13
CA THR A 259 -2.42 9.09 -12.56
C THR A 259 -1.34 8.85 -13.60
N CYS A 260 -1.58 7.88 -14.48
CA CYS A 260 -0.67 7.45 -15.54
C CYS A 260 -0.94 8.16 -16.89
N GLY A 261 -1.81 9.17 -16.90
CA GLY A 261 -2.17 9.90 -18.11
C GLY A 261 -3.06 9.14 -19.09
N ALA A 262 -3.63 8.00 -18.68
CA ALA A 262 -4.58 7.24 -19.48
C ALA A 262 -6.04 7.60 -19.12
N SER A 263 -6.93 7.46 -20.09
CA SER A 263 -8.37 7.52 -19.86
C SER A 263 -8.85 6.20 -19.28
N ASP A 264 -9.83 6.26 -18.38
CA ASP A 264 -10.39 5.08 -17.72
C ASP A 264 -11.59 4.55 -18.50
N SER A 265 -11.38 3.55 -19.36
CA SER A 265 -12.48 2.82 -20.02
C SER A 265 -12.82 1.49 -19.34
N TYR A 266 -12.01 1.06 -18.36
CA TYR A 266 -12.28 -0.13 -17.56
C TYR A 266 -13.47 0.07 -16.62
N SER A 267 -13.49 1.15 -15.84
CA SER A 267 -14.53 1.39 -14.82
C SER A 267 -15.93 1.45 -15.41
N ALA A 268 -16.08 1.88 -16.67
CA ALA A 268 -17.35 1.91 -17.39
C ALA A 268 -17.92 0.51 -17.66
N THR A 269 -17.09 -0.53 -17.68
CA THR A 269 -17.53 -1.92 -17.85
C THR A 269 -18.10 -2.52 -16.56
N ASN A 270 -17.83 -1.90 -15.40
CA ASN A 270 -18.25 -2.38 -14.10
C ASN A 270 -19.48 -1.62 -13.58
N LYS A 271 -20.64 -2.27 -13.59
CA LYS A 271 -21.90 -1.70 -13.12
C LYS A 271 -21.93 -1.43 -11.61
N GLU A 272 -21.04 -2.04 -10.84
CA GLU A 272 -20.87 -1.82 -9.39
C GLU A 272 -19.74 -0.82 -9.08
N ALA A 273 -19.15 -0.18 -10.09
CA ALA A 273 -18.27 0.96 -9.86
C ALA A 273 -19.08 2.13 -9.30
N CYS A 274 -18.50 2.89 -8.36
CA CYS A 274 -19.16 4.06 -7.79
C CYS A 274 -19.51 5.07 -8.89
N VAL A 275 -18.58 5.32 -9.82
CA VAL A 275 -18.77 6.25 -10.95
C VAL A 275 -19.85 5.82 -11.94
N ALA A 276 -20.32 4.57 -11.89
CA ALA A 276 -21.46 4.10 -12.69
C ALA A 276 -22.82 4.44 -12.06
N GLN A 277 -22.85 4.93 -10.81
CA GLN A 277 -24.08 5.26 -10.10
C GLN A 277 -24.48 6.73 -10.33
N ASN A 278 -25.56 6.93 -11.09
CA ASN A 278 -26.05 8.26 -11.48
C ASN A 278 -27.03 8.91 -10.49
N SER A 279 -27.20 8.34 -9.29
CA SER A 279 -28.05 8.93 -8.25
C SER A 279 -27.52 8.61 -6.86
N GLU A 280 -27.79 9.49 -5.91
CA GLU A 280 -27.45 9.31 -4.50
C GLU A 280 -28.01 7.98 -3.96
N ASN A 281 -29.28 7.68 -4.24
CA ASN A 281 -29.93 6.44 -3.79
C ASN A 281 -29.24 5.17 -4.30
N ASN A 282 -28.73 5.16 -5.53
CA ASN A 282 -27.97 4.00 -6.02
C ASN A 282 -26.56 3.96 -5.43
N CYS A 283 -25.95 5.14 -5.24
CA CYS A 283 -24.63 5.26 -4.63
C CYS A 283 -24.59 4.69 -3.21
N THR A 284 -25.57 5.05 -2.37
CA THR A 284 -25.62 4.65 -0.95
C THR A 284 -25.98 3.18 -0.73
N LYS A 285 -26.34 2.43 -1.78
CA LYS A 285 -26.55 0.97 -1.72
C LYS A 285 -25.24 0.18 -1.80
N LEU A 286 -24.15 0.81 -2.24
CA LEU A 286 -22.85 0.18 -2.35
C LEU A 286 -21.98 0.62 -1.17
N ASP A 287 -21.60 -0.32 -0.30
CA ASP A 287 -20.88 -0.02 0.95
C ASP A 287 -19.54 0.73 0.74
N LYS A 288 -18.90 0.49 -0.42
CA LYS A 288 -17.64 1.12 -0.83
C LYS A 288 -17.80 2.53 -1.42
N CYS A 289 -19.03 3.01 -1.60
CA CYS A 289 -19.32 4.27 -2.29
C CYS A 289 -20.00 5.29 -1.37
N ALA A 290 -19.83 6.57 -1.69
CA ALA A 290 -20.54 7.67 -1.06
C ALA A 290 -20.84 8.79 -2.07
N TRP A 291 -21.97 9.46 -1.86
CA TRP A 291 -22.37 10.61 -2.66
C TRP A 291 -21.69 11.86 -2.11
N ASN A 292 -21.03 12.65 -2.97
CA ASN A 292 -20.35 13.88 -2.55
C ASN A 292 -21.21 15.15 -2.73
N GLY A 293 -22.48 15.00 -3.09
CA GLY A 293 -23.39 16.09 -3.47
C GLY A 293 -23.58 16.21 -4.98
N THR A 294 -22.60 15.81 -5.78
CA THR A 294 -22.61 15.95 -7.25
C THR A 294 -22.44 14.61 -7.98
N ALA A 295 -21.61 13.71 -7.44
CA ALA A 295 -21.27 12.43 -8.05
C ALA A 295 -21.07 11.34 -6.99
N CYS A 296 -21.19 10.09 -7.43
CA CYS A 296 -20.90 8.93 -6.60
C CYS A 296 -19.41 8.55 -6.72
N LEU A 297 -18.68 8.63 -5.61
CA LEU A 297 -17.26 8.34 -5.52
C LEU A 297 -17.00 7.26 -4.48
N GLY A 298 -15.75 6.80 -4.38
CA GLY A 298 -15.34 5.92 -3.29
C GLY A 298 -15.54 6.60 -1.93
N LYS A 299 -16.04 5.83 -0.96
CA LYS A 299 -16.43 6.34 0.37
C LYS A 299 -15.27 7.03 1.09
N ASP A 300 -14.06 6.49 0.97
CA ASP A 300 -12.87 7.02 1.63
C ASP A 300 -12.50 8.41 1.10
N ILE A 301 -12.66 8.65 -0.20
CA ILE A 301 -12.43 9.95 -0.82
C ILE A 301 -13.39 10.98 -0.20
N VAL A 302 -14.69 10.66 -0.16
CA VAL A 302 -15.74 11.59 0.28
C VAL A 302 -15.70 11.84 1.78
N GLN A 303 -15.48 10.79 2.58
CA GLN A 303 -15.66 10.87 4.03
C GLN A 303 -14.34 11.02 4.78
N ALA A 304 -13.29 10.31 4.36
CA ALA A 304 -12.06 10.19 5.13
C ALA A 304 -10.95 11.13 4.64
N CYS A 305 -10.86 11.39 3.33
CA CYS A 305 -9.85 12.27 2.76
C CYS A 305 -10.26 13.75 2.83
N SER A 306 -11.54 14.08 2.58
CA SER A 306 -12.05 15.46 2.66
C SER A 306 -12.01 16.07 4.08
N ALA A 307 -11.90 15.25 5.13
CA ALA A 307 -11.70 15.73 6.50
C ALA A 307 -10.31 16.34 6.75
N LYS A 308 -9.30 16.02 5.93
CA LYS A 308 -7.98 16.68 5.99
C LYS A 308 -8.03 18.13 5.46
N SER A 309 -8.96 18.43 4.55
CA SER A 309 -9.11 19.75 3.92
C SER A 309 -9.69 20.79 4.89
N SER A 310 -10.53 20.38 5.85
CA SER A 310 -11.16 21.28 6.83
C SER A 310 -10.28 21.61 8.04
N ALA A 311 -9.27 20.79 8.35
CA ALA A 311 -8.31 21.09 9.43
C ALA A 311 -7.38 22.29 9.09
N GLY A 312 -7.16 22.58 7.81
CA GLY A 312 -6.43 23.77 7.35
C GLY A 312 -7.27 25.05 7.29
N ALA A 313 -8.60 24.94 7.24
CA ALA A 313 -9.51 26.07 7.05
C ALA A 313 -9.91 26.80 8.36
N ILE A 314 -9.64 26.23 9.53
CA ILE A 314 -10.07 26.79 10.82
C ILE A 314 -9.17 27.96 11.31
N LYS A 315 -8.07 28.29 10.61
CA LYS A 315 -7.19 29.42 11.01
C LYS A 315 -7.60 30.82 10.52
N ALA A 316 -8.72 30.97 9.82
CA ALA A 316 -9.13 32.27 9.29
C ALA A 316 -10.58 32.61 9.66
N SER A 317 -10.87 32.89 10.93
CA SER A 317 -12.04 33.68 11.37
C SER A 317 -12.01 33.97 12.88
N PHE A 318 -11.06 34.80 13.35
CA PHE A 318 -11.21 35.53 14.61
C PHE A 318 -10.40 36.84 14.53
N ALA A 319 -10.83 37.73 13.65
CA ALA A 319 -10.39 39.11 13.66
C ALA A 319 -11.47 39.98 13.02
N LEU A 320 -12.56 40.23 13.74
CA LEU A 320 -13.32 41.49 13.68
C LEU A 320 -14.42 41.49 14.74
N ALA A 321 -14.15 42.12 15.88
CA ALA A 321 -15.15 42.80 16.72
C ALA A 321 -14.45 43.47 17.91
N LEU A 322 -13.70 44.56 17.66
CA LEU A 322 -13.50 45.57 18.69
C LEU A 322 -14.47 46.70 18.38
N SER A 323 -15.67 46.57 18.92
CA SER A 323 -16.74 47.56 18.85
C SER A 323 -16.30 48.84 19.57
N LEU A 324 -16.55 49.95 18.89
CA LEU A 324 -16.48 51.30 19.43
C LEU A 324 -17.31 51.41 20.71
N LEU A 325 -16.71 51.93 21.78
CA LEU A 325 -17.41 52.63 22.86
C LEU A 325 -16.44 53.64 23.48
N ALA A 326 -16.40 54.83 22.90
CA ALA A 326 -15.91 56.02 23.55
C ALA A 326 -16.95 57.13 23.33
N ALA A 327 -17.91 57.20 24.25
CA ALA A 327 -18.74 58.38 24.44
C ALA A 327 -19.12 58.48 25.93
N SER A 328 -18.49 59.46 26.58
CA SER A 328 -19.14 60.41 27.51
C SER A 328 -19.55 59.95 28.91
N PHE A 329 -18.74 60.32 29.92
CA PHE A 329 -19.15 60.89 31.23
C PHE A 329 -17.90 61.62 31.78
N ALA A 330 -17.78 62.94 31.69
CA ALA A 330 -18.39 64.00 32.51
C ALA A 330 -17.92 64.01 33.98
N ALA A 331 -16.94 64.87 34.30
CA ALA A 331 -16.89 65.80 35.43
C ALA A 331 -15.58 66.62 35.37
#